data_AF-A0A7C8K0Z1-F1
#
_entry.id   AF-A0A7C8K0Z1-F1
#
_cell.length_a   1.000
_cell.length_b   1.000
_cell.length_c   1.000
_cell.angle_alpha   90.00
_cell.angle_beta   90.00
_cell.angle_gamma   90.00
#
_symmetry.space_group_name_H-M   'P 1'
#
loop_
_entity.id
_entity.type
_entity.pdbx_description
1 polymer ?
#
loop_
_entity_poly.entity_id
_entity_poly.type
_entity_poly.pdbx_seq_one_letter_code
_entity_poly.pdbx_strand_id
1 'polypeptide(L)'
;MSDSEEDIDITPFFPRYLFPDGDYALDGIGLRAQLLGLTTGLSISATIALSIYGRYYHASMFIFFLSVFHFLEFWITARYNTRRANLGSFLFANGKEYNLAHTIALTEYFLESHFFPSLVPSRSLITLGLLLILTGQLLRSLAMAHASTSFNHHVAYVKEVDHRLVTTGVYRWFRHPSYLGFWLWGLGTQVMMGNPVSFLGYTVVLWRFFRGRIYYEERYLIKFFGQRYIDYRNRTWVWIPFIK
;
A
#
# COMPACT_ATOMS: atom_id res chain seq x y z
N MET A 1 -20.52 -38.24 51.35
CA MET A 1 -20.73 -37.60 50.04
C MET A 1 -19.70 -36.50 49.95
N SER A 2 -18.58 -36.77 49.26
CA SER A 2 -17.60 -35.74 48.93
C SER A 2 -18.16 -34.97 47.75
N ASP A 3 -18.49 -33.70 47.96
CA ASP A 3 -18.72 -32.75 46.87
C ASP A 3 -17.39 -32.62 46.12
N SER A 4 -17.29 -33.31 44.98
CA SER A 4 -16.26 -33.04 43.99
C SER A 4 -16.57 -31.68 43.38
N GLU A 5 -15.82 -30.66 43.78
CA GLU A 5 -15.76 -29.39 43.05
C GLU A 5 -15.43 -29.73 41.58
N GLU A 6 -16.42 -29.60 40.70
CA GLU A 6 -16.16 -29.55 39.26
C GLU A 6 -15.30 -28.30 39.04
N ASP A 7 -14.00 -28.51 38.82
CA ASP A 7 -13.10 -27.50 38.29
C ASP A 7 -13.68 -27.02 36.95
N ILE A 8 -14.46 -25.93 37.00
CA ILE A 8 -14.88 -25.21 35.82
C ILE A 8 -13.59 -24.75 35.15
N ASP A 9 -13.27 -25.33 33.99
CA ASP A 9 -12.12 -24.94 33.20
C ASP A 9 -12.30 -23.49 32.75
N ILE A 10 -11.76 -22.57 33.55
CA ILE A 10 -11.80 -21.12 33.33
C ILE A 10 -10.70 -20.68 32.35
N THR A 11 -10.09 -21.61 31.59
CA THR A 11 -9.10 -21.20 30.59
C THR A 11 -9.76 -20.25 29.59
N PRO A 12 -9.27 -19.00 29.46
CA PRO A 12 -9.82 -18.08 28.50
C PRO A 12 -9.66 -18.70 27.12
N PHE A 13 -10.79 -18.84 26.40
CA PHE A 13 -10.76 -19.30 25.02
C PHE A 13 -9.91 -18.32 24.20
N PHE A 14 -8.69 -18.73 23.85
CA PHE A 14 -7.84 -17.99 22.91
C PHE A 14 -8.22 -18.41 21.49
N PRO A 15 -8.70 -17.47 20.65
CA PRO A 15 -9.05 -17.80 19.27
C PRO A 15 -7.84 -18.34 18.49
N ARG A 16 -8.05 -19.44 17.73
CA ARG A 16 -6.98 -20.10 16.95
C ARG A 16 -6.22 -19.16 16.01
N TYR A 17 -6.86 -18.13 15.48
CA TYR A 17 -6.23 -17.17 14.56
C TYR A 17 -5.13 -16.30 15.21
N LEU A 18 -5.00 -16.31 16.53
CA LEU A 18 -3.95 -15.60 17.28
C LEU A 18 -2.68 -16.44 17.50
N PHE A 19 -2.76 -17.76 17.30
CA PHE A 19 -1.62 -18.68 17.45
C PHE A 19 -0.74 -18.67 16.19
N PRO A 20 0.48 -19.25 16.24
CA PRO A 20 1.30 -19.49 15.06
C PRO A 20 0.48 -20.11 13.92
N ASP A 21 0.80 -19.74 12.68
CA ASP A 21 0.06 -20.05 11.44
C ASP A 21 -1.31 -19.36 11.29
N GLY A 22 -1.78 -18.62 12.29
CA GLY A 22 -2.99 -17.80 12.23
C GLY A 22 -2.79 -16.44 11.55
N ASP A 23 -3.88 -15.85 11.05
CA ASP A 23 -3.84 -14.55 10.35
C ASP A 23 -3.38 -13.38 11.24
N TYR A 24 -3.48 -13.51 12.56
CA TYR A 24 -3.11 -12.48 13.54
C TYR A 24 -1.94 -12.91 14.42
N ALA A 25 -1.19 -13.94 14.00
CA ALA A 25 -0.07 -14.48 14.74
C ALA A 25 0.99 -13.38 15.02
N LEU A 26 1.27 -13.13 16.30
CA LEU A 26 2.16 -12.03 16.73
C LEU A 26 3.61 -12.25 16.32
N ASP A 27 4.07 -13.50 16.33
CA ASP A 27 5.36 -13.93 15.80
C ASP A 27 5.45 -13.65 14.29
N GLY A 28 4.40 -13.95 13.53
CA GLY A 28 4.33 -13.67 12.10
C GLY A 28 4.35 -12.16 11.78
N ILE A 29 3.71 -11.34 12.61
CA ILE A 29 3.75 -9.87 12.50
C ILE A 29 5.15 -9.35 12.85
N GLY A 30 5.71 -9.79 13.98
CA GLY A 30 7.03 -9.38 14.46
C GLY A 30 8.13 -9.69 13.46
N LEU A 31 8.12 -10.91 12.90
CA LEU A 31 9.08 -11.35 11.89
C LEU A 31 9.03 -10.47 10.63
N ARG A 32 7.84 -10.19 10.10
CA ARG A 32 7.69 -9.36 8.88
C ARG A 32 8.14 -7.92 9.12
N ALA A 33 7.78 -7.34 10.26
CA ALA A 33 8.24 -6.00 10.65
C ALA A 33 9.77 -5.95 10.79
N GLN A 34 10.39 -6.96 11.41
CA GLN A 34 11.84 -7.05 11.54
C GLN A 34 12.54 -7.18 10.18
N LEU A 35 12.05 -8.06 9.31
CA LEU A 35 12.60 -8.26 7.96
C LEU A 35 12.49 -6.98 7.12
N LEU A 36 11.38 -6.24 7.22
CA LEU A 36 11.23 -4.94 6.56
C LEU A 36 12.18 -3.89 7.13
N GLY A 37 12.39 -3.86 8.45
CA GLY A 37 13.36 -2.98 9.10
C GLY A 37 14.79 -3.25 8.62
N LEU A 38 15.20 -4.52 8.60
CA LEU A 38 16.51 -4.95 8.07
C LEU A 38 16.66 -4.59 6.59
N THR A 39 15.65 -4.87 5.78
CA THR A 39 15.63 -4.53 4.35
C THR A 39 15.78 -3.03 4.14
N THR A 40 15.08 -2.22 4.94
CA THR A 40 15.17 -0.76 4.90
C THR A 40 16.59 -0.28 5.22
N GLY A 41 17.18 -0.79 6.32
CA GLY A 41 18.55 -0.45 6.72
C GLY A 41 19.61 -0.86 5.69
N LEU A 42 19.54 -2.10 5.19
CA LEU A 42 20.44 -2.59 4.15
C LEU A 42 20.30 -1.79 2.86
N SER A 43 19.09 -1.40 2.48
CA SER A 43 18.84 -0.61 1.28
C SER A 43 19.39 0.81 1.38
N ILE A 44 19.34 1.44 2.56
CA ILE A 44 20.00 2.74 2.80
C ILE A 44 21.52 2.58 2.65
N SER A 45 22.11 1.61 3.35
CA SER A 45 23.56 1.35 3.29
C SER A 45 24.04 1.04 1.87
N ALA A 46 23.29 0.21 1.14
CA ALA A 46 23.56 -0.12 -0.26
C ALA A 46 23.44 1.12 -1.16
N THR A 47 22.42 1.96 -0.96
CA THR A 47 22.26 3.20 -1.74
C THR A 47 23.45 4.13 -1.54
N ILE A 48 23.90 4.33 -0.30
CA ILE A 48 25.06 5.16 0.01
C ILE A 48 26.32 4.57 -0.63
N ALA A 49 26.61 3.29 -0.38
CA ALA A 49 27.79 2.63 -0.96
C ALA A 49 27.80 2.68 -2.49
N LEU A 50 26.70 2.28 -3.14
CA LEU A 50 26.60 2.20 -4.60
C LEU A 50 26.56 3.57 -5.28
N SER A 51 26.06 4.61 -4.61
CA SER A 51 26.09 5.98 -5.17
C SER A 51 27.51 6.56 -5.22
N ILE A 52 28.41 6.12 -4.33
CA ILE A 52 29.83 6.49 -4.37
C ILE A 52 30.53 5.80 -5.56
N TYR A 53 30.24 4.51 -5.78
CA TYR A 53 30.86 3.71 -6.85
C TYR A 53 30.11 3.76 -8.20
N GLY A 54 28.98 4.47 -8.25
CA GLY A 54 28.40 5.04 -9.46
C GLY A 54 27.36 4.21 -10.22
N ARG A 55 26.99 3.01 -9.78
CA ARG A 55 26.02 2.17 -10.53
C ARG A 55 25.05 1.43 -9.61
N TYR A 56 23.86 1.14 -10.15
CA TYR A 56 22.84 0.29 -9.55
C TYR A 56 22.16 0.82 -8.26
N TYR A 57 22.51 2.00 -7.75
CA TYR A 57 21.94 2.53 -6.49
C TYR A 57 20.43 2.84 -6.56
N HIS A 58 19.82 3.06 -7.74
CA HIS A 58 18.36 3.23 -7.81
C HIS A 58 17.60 1.94 -7.48
N ALA A 59 18.19 0.75 -7.69
CA ALA A 59 17.57 -0.52 -7.29
C ALA A 59 17.46 -0.61 -5.76
N SER A 60 18.51 -0.22 -5.02
CA SER A 60 18.44 -0.17 -3.55
C SER A 60 17.48 0.93 -3.06
N MET A 61 17.39 2.07 -3.75
CA MET A 61 16.37 3.07 -3.44
C MET A 61 14.95 2.54 -3.65
N PHE A 62 14.71 1.78 -4.73
CA PHE A 62 13.43 1.16 -4.99
C PHE A 62 13.04 0.16 -3.89
N ILE A 63 13.97 -0.72 -3.49
CA ILE A 63 13.76 -1.68 -2.41
C ILE A 63 13.49 -0.96 -1.08
N PHE A 64 14.20 0.14 -0.80
CA PHE A 64 13.94 1.00 0.36
C PHE A 64 12.50 1.54 0.36
N PHE A 65 12.04 2.12 -0.74
CA PHE A 65 10.68 2.68 -0.80
C PHE A 65 9.62 1.58 -0.74
N LEU A 66 9.87 0.42 -1.35
CA LEU A 66 8.99 -0.74 -1.30
C LEU A 66 8.89 -1.30 0.14
N SER A 67 10.01 -1.40 0.87
CA SER A 67 10.00 -1.87 2.25
C SER A 67 9.27 -0.91 3.18
N VAL A 68 9.51 0.39 3.02
CA VAL A 68 8.80 1.44 3.78
C VAL A 68 7.30 1.43 3.46
N PHE A 69 6.92 1.28 2.19
CA PHE A 69 5.52 1.15 1.77
C PHE A 69 4.83 0.01 2.51
N HIS A 70 5.36 -1.22 2.42
CA HIS A 70 4.77 -2.40 3.06
C HIS A 70 4.70 -2.29 4.59
N PHE A 71 5.71 -1.67 5.22
CA PHE A 71 5.69 -1.41 6.65
C PHE A 71 4.59 -0.41 7.03
N LEU A 72 4.46 0.70 6.30
CA LEU A 72 3.46 1.72 6.58
C LEU A 72 2.04 1.22 6.35
N GLU A 73 1.82 0.35 5.35
CA GLU A 73 0.52 -0.30 5.15
C GLU A 73 0.07 -1.05 6.40
N PHE A 74 0.94 -1.87 6.97
CA PHE A 74 0.65 -2.58 8.20
C PHE A 74 0.52 -1.62 9.38
N TRP A 75 1.52 -0.76 9.61
CA TRP A 75 1.59 0.08 10.81
C TRP A 75 0.41 1.04 10.93
N ILE A 76 0.01 1.68 9.82
CA ILE A 76 -1.13 2.60 9.82
C ILE A 76 -2.44 1.83 10.04
N THR A 77 -2.57 0.64 9.46
CA THR A 77 -3.73 -0.23 9.71
C THR A 77 -3.77 -0.64 11.19
N ALA A 78 -2.66 -1.07 11.76
CA ALA A 78 -2.57 -1.40 13.18
C ALA A 78 -2.91 -0.22 14.08
N ARG A 79 -2.47 0.99 13.71
CA ARG A 79 -2.68 2.22 14.50
C ARG A 79 -4.12 2.74 14.45
N TYR A 80 -4.75 2.75 13.27
CA TYR A 80 -6.03 3.42 13.04
C TYR A 80 -7.20 2.45 12.79
N ASN A 81 -6.92 1.18 12.53
CA ASN A 81 -7.91 0.14 12.29
C ASN A 81 -7.43 -1.23 12.81
N THR A 82 -7.09 -1.28 14.10
CA THR A 82 -6.44 -2.44 14.75
C THR A 82 -7.19 -3.74 14.52
N ARG A 83 -8.53 -3.71 14.45
CA ARG A 83 -9.37 -4.91 14.24
C ARG A 83 -9.09 -5.60 12.90
N ARG A 84 -8.69 -4.84 11.89
CA ARG A 84 -8.35 -5.35 10.55
C ARG A 84 -6.86 -5.62 10.35
N ALA A 85 -6.01 -5.25 11.30
CA ALA A 85 -4.58 -5.41 11.18
C ALA A 85 -4.18 -6.88 11.37
N ASN A 86 -3.77 -7.52 10.28
CA ASN A 86 -3.40 -8.92 10.23
C ASN A 86 -2.17 -9.11 9.33
N LEU A 87 -1.69 -10.34 9.15
CA LEU A 87 -0.53 -10.65 8.31
C LEU A 87 -0.69 -10.17 6.85
N GLY A 88 -1.92 -10.16 6.34
CA GLY A 88 -2.25 -9.66 5.01
C GLY A 88 -2.12 -8.14 4.87
N SER A 89 -2.20 -7.38 5.97
CA SER A 89 -2.11 -5.90 5.95
C SER A 89 -0.73 -5.38 5.52
N PHE A 90 0.31 -6.22 5.54
CA PHE A 90 1.61 -5.87 4.94
C PHE A 90 1.56 -5.80 3.41
N LEU A 91 0.54 -6.36 2.75
CA LEU A 91 0.36 -6.37 1.29
C LEU A 91 1.49 -7.04 0.48
N PHE A 92 2.24 -7.98 1.04
CA PHE A 92 3.22 -8.74 0.25
C PHE A 92 2.59 -9.58 -0.86
N ALA A 93 1.39 -10.10 -0.62
CA ALA A 93 0.65 -10.92 -1.57
C ALA A 93 -0.48 -10.11 -2.25
N ASN A 94 -0.15 -8.95 -2.83
CA ASN A 94 -1.12 -8.07 -3.49
C ASN A 94 -1.46 -8.49 -4.95
N GLY A 95 -1.52 -9.81 -5.21
CA GLY A 95 -1.70 -10.39 -6.55
C GLY A 95 -0.38 -10.80 -7.23
N LYS A 96 -0.46 -11.78 -8.15
CA LYS A 96 0.74 -12.26 -8.90
C LYS A 96 1.27 -11.18 -9.83
N GLU A 97 0.36 -10.40 -10.39
CA GLU A 97 0.61 -9.26 -11.28
C GLU A 97 1.41 -8.16 -10.57
N TYR A 98 1.16 -7.95 -9.27
CA TYR A 98 1.93 -7.00 -8.46
C TYR A 98 3.39 -7.43 -8.36
N ASN A 99 3.66 -8.68 -7.96
CA ASN A 99 5.03 -9.19 -7.85
C ASN A 99 5.74 -9.23 -9.20
N LEU A 100 5.01 -9.59 -10.27
CA LEU A 100 5.53 -9.58 -11.63
C LEU A 100 5.93 -8.15 -12.05
N ALA A 101 5.11 -7.14 -11.77
CA ALA A 101 5.43 -5.76 -12.12
C ALA A 101 6.72 -5.26 -11.44
N HIS A 102 6.93 -5.56 -10.16
CA HIS A 102 8.17 -5.20 -9.45
C HIS A 102 9.39 -5.94 -10.01
N THR A 103 9.21 -7.21 -10.38
CA THR A 103 10.26 -8.03 -10.99
C THR A 103 10.64 -7.50 -12.37
N ILE A 104 9.66 -7.13 -13.20
CA ILE A 104 9.89 -6.52 -14.52
C ILE A 104 10.61 -5.18 -14.35
N ALA A 105 10.18 -4.34 -13.42
CA ALA A 105 10.81 -3.04 -13.17
C ALA A 105 12.28 -3.16 -12.74
N LEU A 106 12.60 -4.08 -11.83
CA LEU A 106 13.99 -4.34 -11.46
C LEU A 106 14.79 -4.92 -12.63
N THR A 107 14.19 -5.83 -13.39
CA THR A 107 14.85 -6.45 -14.56
C THR A 107 15.17 -5.42 -15.62
N GLU A 108 14.21 -4.57 -15.99
CA GLU A 108 14.42 -3.45 -16.91
C GLU A 108 15.54 -2.54 -16.43
N TYR A 109 15.50 -2.12 -15.15
CA TYR A 109 16.54 -1.26 -14.59
C TYR A 109 17.94 -1.87 -14.72
N PHE A 110 18.10 -3.15 -14.38
CA PHE A 110 19.39 -3.82 -14.49
C PHE A 110 19.84 -3.98 -15.94
N LEU A 111 18.94 -4.32 -16.87
CA LEU A 111 19.25 -4.42 -18.29
C LEU A 111 19.66 -3.07 -18.87
N GLU A 112 18.91 -2.01 -18.59
CA GLU A 112 19.22 -0.66 -19.06
C GLU A 112 20.53 -0.14 -18.47
N SER A 113 20.74 -0.33 -17.16
CA SER A 113 21.98 0.08 -16.49
C SER A 113 23.22 -0.67 -17.00
N HIS A 114 23.05 -1.92 -17.45
CA HIS A 114 24.14 -2.76 -17.94
C HIS A 114 24.47 -2.51 -19.42
N PHE A 115 23.45 -2.56 -20.28
CA PHE A 115 23.60 -2.47 -21.74
C PHE A 115 23.56 -1.05 -22.28
N PHE A 116 22.89 -0.12 -21.59
CA PHE A 116 22.70 1.26 -22.00
C PHE A 116 23.09 2.26 -20.89
N PRO A 117 24.34 2.21 -20.38
CA PRO A 117 24.77 3.02 -19.23
C PRO A 117 24.77 4.53 -19.46
N SER A 118 24.55 5.00 -20.70
CA SER A 118 24.35 6.41 -21.04
C SER A 118 22.93 6.91 -20.71
N LEU A 119 21.96 6.01 -20.50
CA LEU A 119 20.56 6.34 -20.20
C LEU A 119 20.29 6.58 -18.71
N VAL A 120 21.24 7.21 -18.01
CA VAL A 120 21.04 7.55 -16.59
C VAL A 120 19.98 8.65 -16.48
N PRO A 121 18.96 8.49 -15.61
CA PRO A 121 17.96 9.53 -15.43
C PRO A 121 18.60 10.82 -14.91
N SER A 122 18.16 11.96 -15.43
CA SER A 122 18.66 13.26 -14.97
C SER A 122 18.30 13.49 -13.50
N ARG A 123 19.08 14.32 -12.81
CA ARG A 123 18.81 14.68 -11.40
C ARG A 123 17.38 15.21 -11.21
N SER A 124 16.91 16.03 -12.14
CA SER A 124 15.55 16.57 -12.12
C SER A 124 14.48 15.47 -12.22
N LEU A 125 14.71 14.45 -13.06
CA LEU A 125 13.79 13.32 -13.19
C LEU A 125 13.78 12.47 -11.92
N ILE A 126 14.95 12.20 -11.32
CA ILE A 126 15.06 11.50 -10.04
C ILE A 126 14.32 12.29 -8.95
N THR A 127 14.54 13.60 -8.85
CA THR A 127 13.83 14.46 -7.89
C THR A 127 12.32 14.43 -8.10
N LEU A 128 11.85 14.48 -9.35
CA LEU A 128 10.42 14.35 -9.65
C LEU A 128 9.87 12.99 -9.19
N GLY A 129 10.57 11.90 -9.48
CA GLY A 129 10.20 10.56 -9.04
C GLY A 129 10.09 10.47 -7.51
N LEU A 130 11.07 11.02 -6.79
CA LEU A 130 11.06 11.09 -5.33
C LEU A 130 9.87 11.90 -4.79
N LEU A 131 9.57 13.07 -5.38
CA LEU A 131 8.42 13.88 -4.98
C LEU A 131 7.09 13.15 -5.18
N LEU A 132 6.96 12.42 -6.30
CA LEU A 132 5.78 11.58 -6.59
C LEU A 132 5.65 10.44 -5.59
N ILE A 133 6.75 9.73 -5.26
CA ILE A 133 6.76 8.65 -4.26
C ILE A 133 6.34 9.19 -2.89
N LEU A 134 6.96 10.28 -2.43
CA LEU A 134 6.69 10.86 -1.10
C LEU A 134 5.27 11.39 -0.99
N THR A 135 4.79 12.10 -2.02
CA THR A 135 3.42 12.62 -2.05
C THR A 135 2.40 11.48 -2.15
N GLY A 136 2.68 10.47 -2.97
CA GLY A 136 1.85 9.28 -3.11
C GLY A 136 1.73 8.51 -1.79
N GLN A 137 2.86 8.26 -1.12
CA GLN A 137 2.91 7.61 0.18
C GLN A 137 2.16 8.43 1.23
N LEU A 138 2.42 9.73 1.32
CA LEU A 138 1.76 10.61 2.29
C LEU A 138 0.24 10.61 2.08
N LEU A 139 -0.22 10.80 0.84
CA LEU A 139 -1.65 10.82 0.53
C LEU A 139 -2.32 9.48 0.89
N ARG A 140 -1.66 8.36 0.59
CA ARG A 140 -2.16 7.02 0.92
C ARG A 140 -2.23 6.81 2.43
N SER A 141 -1.16 7.12 3.15
CA SER A 141 -1.09 7.05 4.61
C SER A 141 -2.17 7.91 5.29
N LEU A 142 -2.37 9.15 4.81
CA LEU A 142 -3.42 10.03 5.31
C LEU A 142 -4.82 9.53 4.96
N ALA A 143 -5.01 8.92 3.79
CA ALA A 143 -6.30 8.33 3.41
C ALA A 143 -6.67 7.17 4.33
N MET A 144 -5.70 6.33 4.70
CA MET A 144 -5.90 5.24 5.66
C MET A 144 -6.19 5.76 7.06
N ALA A 145 -5.41 6.73 7.53
CA ALA A 145 -5.60 7.33 8.86
C ALA A 145 -6.95 8.06 9.00
N HIS A 146 -7.33 8.87 8.01
CA HIS A 146 -8.61 9.60 8.04
C HIS A 146 -9.82 8.67 7.88
N ALA A 147 -9.73 7.59 7.08
CA ALA A 147 -10.82 6.63 6.95
C ALA A 147 -10.91 5.67 8.15
N SER A 148 -9.80 5.41 8.84
CA SER A 148 -9.73 4.62 10.08
C SER A 148 -10.50 3.29 9.92
N THR A 149 -11.49 3.01 10.77
CA THR A 149 -12.30 1.78 10.74
C THR A 149 -13.10 1.60 9.44
N SER A 150 -13.35 2.68 8.70
CA SER A 150 -14.00 2.65 7.39
C SER A 150 -13.04 2.35 6.23
N PHE A 151 -11.73 2.23 6.49
CA PHE A 151 -10.75 1.81 5.48
C PHE A 151 -10.67 0.28 5.36
N ASN A 152 -10.56 -0.23 4.13
CA ASN A 152 -10.30 -1.64 3.86
C ASN A 152 -9.40 -1.80 2.63
N HIS A 153 -8.41 -2.71 2.70
CA HIS A 153 -7.56 -3.10 1.57
C HIS A 153 -8.31 -3.84 0.47
N HIS A 154 -9.50 -4.34 0.74
CA HIS A 154 -10.42 -4.94 -0.22
C HIS A 154 -11.71 -4.11 -0.33
N VAL A 155 -12.33 -4.12 -1.51
CA VAL A 155 -13.61 -3.45 -1.72
C VAL A 155 -14.67 -4.12 -0.82
N ALA A 156 -15.32 -3.33 0.03
CA ALA A 156 -16.38 -3.82 0.89
C ALA A 156 -17.70 -3.97 0.12
N TYR A 157 -18.22 -5.19 0.06
CA TYR A 157 -19.50 -5.51 -0.59
C TYR A 157 -20.70 -5.49 0.36
N VAL A 158 -20.42 -5.53 1.68
CA VAL A 158 -21.41 -5.47 2.76
C VAL A 158 -21.07 -4.27 3.66
N LYS A 159 -22.09 -3.55 4.12
CA LYS A 159 -21.90 -2.42 5.03
C LYS A 159 -21.76 -2.91 6.46
N GLU A 160 -20.62 -2.66 7.07
CA GLU A 160 -20.41 -2.91 8.49
C GLU A 160 -21.05 -1.81 9.36
N VAL A 161 -21.35 -2.15 10.62
CA VAL A 161 -22.06 -1.25 11.57
C VAL A 161 -21.27 0.04 11.81
N ASP A 162 -19.95 -0.05 11.82
CA ASP A 162 -19.02 1.07 12.01
C ASP A 162 -18.55 1.71 10.70
N HIS A 163 -19.07 1.27 9.54
CA HIS A 163 -18.73 1.87 8.25
C HIS A 163 -19.45 3.21 8.08
N ARG A 164 -18.66 4.30 8.12
CA ARG A 164 -19.12 5.68 8.00
C ARG A 164 -18.61 6.31 6.71
N LEU A 165 -19.42 7.22 6.16
CA LEU A 165 -19.00 8.03 5.03
C LEU A 165 -18.03 9.13 5.50
N VAL A 166 -16.75 8.98 5.18
CA VAL A 166 -15.70 9.94 5.52
C VAL A 166 -15.57 10.98 4.41
N THR A 167 -15.67 12.27 4.78
CA THR A 167 -15.63 13.40 3.83
C THR A 167 -14.71 14.54 4.30
N THR A 168 -13.91 14.30 5.33
CA THR A 168 -13.00 15.26 5.96
C THR A 168 -11.54 14.90 5.72
N GLY A 169 -10.61 15.80 6.03
CA GLY A 169 -9.18 15.60 5.75
C GLY A 169 -8.94 15.49 4.24
N VAL A 170 -8.13 14.51 3.82
CA VAL A 170 -7.84 14.30 2.39
C VAL A 170 -9.07 13.94 1.56
N TYR A 171 -10.10 13.37 2.19
CA TYR A 171 -11.38 13.06 1.55
C TYR A 171 -12.20 14.32 1.20
N ARG A 172 -11.86 15.49 1.74
CA ARG A 172 -12.51 16.74 1.31
C ARG A 172 -12.25 17.07 -0.16
N TRP A 173 -11.09 16.66 -0.68
CA TRP A 173 -10.66 16.97 -2.05
C TRP A 173 -10.80 15.77 -2.98
N PHE A 174 -10.41 14.59 -2.52
CA PHE A 174 -10.40 13.37 -3.32
C PHE A 174 -11.32 12.31 -2.72
N ARG A 175 -12.22 11.72 -3.52
CA ARG A 175 -13.08 10.62 -3.05
C ARG A 175 -12.37 9.28 -2.94
N HIS A 176 -11.24 9.11 -3.62
CA HIS A 176 -10.39 7.91 -3.57
C HIS A 176 -8.90 8.23 -3.37
N PRO A 177 -8.52 8.93 -2.27
CA PRO A 177 -7.15 9.43 -2.07
C PRO A 177 -6.13 8.30 -1.89
N SER A 178 -6.52 7.15 -1.32
CA SER A 178 -5.64 5.98 -1.18
C SER A 178 -5.22 5.38 -2.53
N TYR A 179 -6.13 5.41 -3.51
CA TYR A 179 -5.88 4.93 -4.87
C TYR A 179 -5.02 5.91 -5.65
N LEU A 180 -5.32 7.22 -5.56
CA LEU A 180 -4.47 8.25 -6.13
C LEU A 180 -3.05 8.18 -5.56
N GLY A 181 -2.92 8.01 -4.24
CA GLY A 181 -1.64 7.90 -3.56
C GLY A 181 -0.82 6.72 -4.08
N PHE A 182 -1.42 5.53 -4.18
CA PHE A 182 -0.74 4.35 -4.73
C PHE A 182 -0.39 4.48 -6.22
N TRP A 183 -1.27 5.12 -7.01
CA TRP A 183 -1.00 5.40 -8.42
C TRP A 183 0.21 6.32 -8.59
N LEU A 184 0.28 7.43 -7.85
CA LEU A 184 1.43 8.34 -7.84
C LEU A 184 2.70 7.66 -7.33
N TRP A 185 2.58 6.85 -6.27
CA TRP A 185 3.70 6.10 -5.71
C TRP A 185 4.30 5.14 -6.74
N GLY A 186 3.46 4.33 -7.38
CA GLY A 186 3.88 3.36 -8.40
C GLY A 186 4.57 4.05 -9.58
N LEU A 187 3.99 5.13 -10.12
CA LEU A 187 4.62 5.88 -11.20
C LEU A 187 5.92 6.55 -10.78
N GLY A 188 5.95 7.14 -9.58
CA GLY A 188 7.13 7.80 -9.03
C GLY A 188 8.32 6.85 -8.92
N THR A 189 8.10 5.59 -8.56
CA THR A 189 9.18 4.58 -8.52
C THR A 189 9.83 4.35 -9.89
N GLN A 190 9.04 4.32 -10.97
CA GLN A 190 9.56 4.10 -12.32
C GLN A 190 10.26 5.35 -12.86
N VAL A 191 9.74 6.54 -12.54
CA VAL A 191 10.39 7.83 -12.87
C VAL A 191 11.74 7.95 -12.15
N MET A 192 11.80 7.58 -10.87
CA MET A 192 13.03 7.60 -10.08
C MET A 192 14.09 6.64 -10.62
N MET A 193 13.68 5.41 -11.00
CA MET A 193 14.59 4.42 -11.58
C MET A 193 15.00 4.75 -13.02
N GLY A 194 14.22 5.58 -13.71
CA GLY A 194 14.45 5.91 -15.11
C GLY A 194 13.95 4.85 -16.09
N ASN A 195 12.97 4.04 -15.70
CA ASN A 195 12.45 2.90 -16.47
C ASN A 195 11.29 3.32 -17.40
N PRO A 196 11.51 3.62 -18.69
CA PRO A 196 10.45 4.08 -19.58
C PRO A 196 9.39 3.01 -19.89
N VAL A 197 9.78 1.74 -20.05
CA VAL A 197 8.86 0.65 -20.41
C VAL A 197 7.98 0.31 -19.20
N SER A 198 8.57 0.16 -18.02
CA SER A 198 7.81 -0.08 -16.79
C SER A 198 6.98 1.12 -16.39
N PHE A 199 7.40 2.36 -16.66
CA PHE A 199 6.56 3.53 -16.43
C PHE A 199 5.25 3.46 -17.23
N LEU A 200 5.32 3.13 -18.52
CA LEU A 200 4.14 2.94 -19.36
C LEU A 200 3.30 1.75 -18.88
N GLY A 201 3.96 0.63 -18.55
CA GLY A 201 3.31 -0.56 -18.02
C GLY A 201 2.53 -0.28 -16.73
N TYR A 202 3.17 0.34 -15.74
CA TYR A 202 2.55 0.74 -14.48
C TYR A 202 1.40 1.72 -14.73
N THR A 203 1.57 2.69 -15.62
CA THR A 203 0.51 3.65 -15.97
C THR A 203 -0.74 2.95 -16.46
N VAL A 204 -0.62 2.06 -17.45
CA VAL A 204 -1.76 1.35 -18.05
C VAL A 204 -2.39 0.38 -17.05
N VAL A 205 -1.57 -0.44 -16.38
CA VAL A 205 -2.05 -1.49 -15.46
C VAL A 205 -2.75 -0.88 -14.25
N LEU A 206 -2.12 0.09 -13.57
CA LEU A 206 -2.72 0.73 -12.40
C LEU A 206 -3.95 1.55 -12.78
N TRP A 207 -3.94 2.24 -13.92
CA TRP A 207 -5.11 2.98 -14.38
C TRP A 207 -6.30 2.05 -14.63
N ARG A 208 -6.11 0.93 -15.35
CA ARG A 208 -7.17 -0.07 -15.60
C ARG A 208 -7.68 -0.68 -14.30
N PHE A 209 -6.77 -1.03 -13.40
CA PHE A 209 -7.09 -1.60 -12.09
C PHE A 209 -7.96 -0.65 -11.27
N PHE A 210 -7.52 0.60 -11.09
CA PHE A 210 -8.26 1.58 -10.28
C PHE A 210 -9.56 2.03 -10.94
N ARG A 211 -9.62 2.16 -12.26
CA ARG A 211 -10.88 2.47 -12.95
C ARG A 211 -11.94 1.42 -12.68
N GLY A 212 -11.61 0.13 -12.80
CA GLY A 212 -12.54 -0.95 -12.50
C GLY A 212 -12.92 -0.96 -11.03
N ARG A 213 -11.93 -0.86 -10.14
CA ARG A 213 -12.14 -0.91 -8.69
C ARG A 213 -13.01 0.22 -8.17
N ILE A 214 -12.72 1.45 -8.56
CA ILE A 214 -13.52 2.64 -8.22
C ILE A 214 -14.95 2.47 -8.71
N TYR A 215 -15.14 2.03 -9.97
CA TYR A 215 -16.49 1.84 -10.52
C TYR A 215 -17.35 0.89 -9.67
N TYR A 216 -16.79 -0.25 -9.26
CA TYR A 216 -17.51 -1.20 -8.43
C TYR A 216 -17.74 -0.65 -7.02
N GLU A 217 -16.70 -0.09 -6.40
CA GLU A 217 -16.78 0.43 -5.04
C GLU A 217 -17.80 1.57 -4.91
N GLU A 218 -17.84 2.52 -5.84
CA GLU A 218 -18.81 3.61 -5.81
C GLU A 218 -20.25 3.11 -5.92
N ARG A 219 -20.51 2.02 -6.65
CA ARG A 219 -21.85 1.40 -6.69
C ARG A 219 -22.27 0.89 -5.31
N TYR A 220 -21.35 0.31 -4.55
CA TYR A 220 -21.64 -0.12 -3.18
C TYR A 220 -21.75 1.07 -2.22
N LEU A 221 -20.90 2.08 -2.35
CA LEU A 221 -20.99 3.30 -1.54
C LEU A 221 -22.32 4.05 -1.74
N ILE A 222 -22.85 4.09 -2.97
CA ILE A 222 -24.21 4.60 -3.25
C ILE A 222 -25.26 3.72 -2.54
N LYS A 223 -25.14 2.38 -2.59
CA LYS A 223 -26.05 1.49 -1.85
C LYS A 223 -25.98 1.71 -0.33
N PHE A 224 -24.79 1.99 0.21
CA PHE A 224 -24.56 2.11 1.65
C PHE A 224 -24.99 3.45 2.24
N PHE A 225 -24.87 4.54 1.47
CA PHE A 225 -25.04 5.91 1.96
C PHE A 225 -26.03 6.75 1.16
N GLY A 226 -26.57 6.23 0.05
CA GLY A 226 -27.59 6.87 -0.77
C GLY A 226 -27.19 8.26 -1.26
N GLN A 227 -28.11 9.22 -1.11
CA GLN A 227 -27.94 10.60 -1.56
C GLN A 227 -26.69 11.27 -0.97
N ARG A 228 -26.31 10.93 0.27
CA ARG A 228 -25.12 11.52 0.91
C ARG A 228 -23.84 11.23 0.13
N TYR A 229 -23.72 10.04 -0.48
CA TYR A 229 -22.57 9.72 -1.32
C TYR A 229 -22.66 10.41 -2.68
N ILE A 230 -23.85 10.51 -3.25
CA ILE A 230 -24.08 11.20 -4.54
C ILE A 230 -23.67 12.67 -4.41
N ASP A 231 -24.10 13.36 -3.36
CA ASP A 231 -23.75 14.76 -3.11
C ASP A 231 -22.23 14.93 -2.87
N TYR A 232 -21.63 13.98 -2.14
CA TYR A 232 -20.20 13.95 -1.91
C TYR A 232 -19.40 13.73 -3.20
N ARG A 233 -19.85 12.82 -4.06
CA ARG A 233 -19.23 12.54 -5.36
C ARG A 233 -19.25 13.76 -6.27
N ASN A 234 -20.34 14.53 -6.27
CA ASN A 234 -20.51 15.71 -7.12
C ASN A 234 -19.56 16.87 -6.76
N ARG A 235 -19.04 16.92 -5.53
CA ARG A 235 -18.16 17.98 -5.04
C ARG A 235 -16.68 17.57 -4.89
N THR A 236 -16.33 16.34 -5.22
CA THR A 236 -14.98 15.79 -5.06
C THR A 236 -14.48 15.16 -6.35
N TRP A 237 -13.20 14.78 -6.36
CA TRP A 237 -12.53 14.27 -7.55
C TRP A 237 -11.83 12.93 -7.30
N VAL A 238 -11.52 12.16 -8.35
CA VAL A 238 -10.59 11.01 -8.25
C VAL A 238 -9.15 11.43 -8.52
N TRP A 239 -8.93 12.41 -9.41
CA TRP A 239 -7.62 12.92 -9.89
C TRP A 239 -6.74 11.95 -10.68
N ILE A 240 -7.05 10.66 -10.72
CA ILE A 240 -6.52 9.76 -11.76
C ILE A 240 -7.17 10.16 -13.10
N PRO A 241 -6.38 10.48 -14.14
CA PRO A 241 -6.91 11.00 -15.41
C PRO A 241 -8.01 10.10 -15.99
N PHE A 242 -9.05 10.69 -16.58
CA PHE A 242 -10.16 9.98 -17.26
C PHE A 242 -11.02 9.05 -16.38
N ILE A 243 -10.91 9.14 -15.04
CA ILE A 243 -11.81 8.46 -14.10
C ILE A 243 -12.78 9.47 -13.48
N LYS A 244 -14.08 9.24 -13.68
CA LYS A 244 -15.20 10.05 -13.17
C LYS A 244 -15.74 9.55 -11.84
#